data_AF-A0A6M0EXM7-F1
#
_entry.id   AF-A0A6M0EXM7-F1
#
_cell.length_a   1.000
_cell.length_b   1.000
_cell.length_c   1.000
_cell.angle_alpha   90.00
_cell.angle_beta   90.00
_cell.angle_gamma   90.00
#
_symmetry.space_group_name_H-M   'P 1'
#
loop_
_entity.id
_entity.type
_entity.pdbx_description
1 polymer ?
#
loop_
_entity_poly.entity_id
_entity_poly.type
_entity_poly.pdbx_seq_one_letter_code
_entity_poly.pdbx_strand_id
1 'polypeptide(L)'
;MATTSSVDAVLVISAPSVTLDDYATQALEAVESYYDTTFYTDTFSDSDAASSVDDAKQAIISASLTGVVSQVTDNLNNASLDSVVQLLLSSITIYAGVIYLSIQEGSIDEDSMYNAVLRYVQEGPQTRLYGQMFGLVCLDKHITSIDESAYKWQLLDDLIEESGLPIASGEVESAVEAILDIINERGELSYYLDQYIENRTNIDSSKFTDSIKDKMLDRLVELDLTIDENGYNSGDYDKYFILAYNEAQTGASDSEDPIDLIYSSKEFENTWDFSVDRFESVETQGITKSNILAAGALDYVYCVGEVMRVFDVANALVLRWASGLLDIPTGTTASLLYRFHKRRNERSTPEERAMLYKRVLNKGDGQVLSRMAVNADFTTLWEQLLAEVMKYIYKTERKAYWSTWQDSGVSNSRIYQVTEDLQYNLSDHMTGMAHLQVTEDYNHLQEAIEIIYSDDVRSYYGGSTQSLWSTIERIAKEEFGQAPNTETIKTMAVDGNKIFEWIANFNSSSVKSSQFEQLISSVEAWVLARETLGGKPYKQSPRSLPSAPPRNGRSRGNGGANFIAYDVKEGDFDDDDAEFDNFAGSGVGGDDEFDHW
;
A
#
# COMPACT_ATOMS: atom_id res chain seq x y z
N MET A 1 14.43 60.56 8.97
CA MET A 1 15.31 60.18 7.85
C MET A 1 15.95 58.88 8.24
N ALA A 2 15.70 57.81 7.48
CA ALA A 2 16.40 56.55 7.68
C ALA A 2 17.89 56.77 7.40
N THR A 3 18.74 56.21 8.25
CA THR A 3 20.20 56.16 8.08
C THR A 3 20.61 54.73 7.70
N THR A 4 21.81 54.51 7.19
CA THR A 4 22.33 53.14 6.92
C THR A 4 22.24 52.25 8.15
N SER A 5 22.54 52.80 9.33
CA SER A 5 22.37 52.11 10.62
C SER A 5 20.92 51.70 10.94
N SER A 6 19.90 52.37 10.36
CA SER A 6 18.50 51.94 10.49
C SER A 6 18.10 50.86 9.48
N VAL A 7 18.85 50.73 8.37
CA VAL A 7 18.68 49.63 7.40
C VAL A 7 19.32 48.35 7.92
N ASP A 8 20.47 48.46 8.59
CA ASP A 8 21.12 47.31 9.23
C ASP A 8 20.18 46.59 10.22
N ALA A 9 19.30 47.35 10.89
CA ALA A 9 18.33 46.80 11.84
C ALA A 9 17.21 45.97 11.19
N VAL A 10 16.95 46.15 9.89
CA VAL A 10 15.92 45.39 9.15
C VAL A 10 16.51 44.28 8.27
N LEU A 11 17.82 44.22 8.13
CA LEU A 11 18.55 43.18 7.38
C LEU A 11 19.12 42.11 8.32
N VAL A 12 18.30 41.63 9.26
CA VAL A 12 18.71 40.66 10.28
C VAL A 12 17.88 39.39 10.15
N ILE A 13 18.47 38.35 9.57
CA ILE A 13 17.92 37.00 9.52
C ILE A 13 18.64 36.13 10.54
N SER A 14 17.88 35.27 11.22
CA SER A 14 18.42 34.34 12.21
C SER A 14 19.26 33.29 11.51
N ALA A 15 20.52 33.14 11.94
CA ALA A 15 21.40 32.08 11.46
C ALA A 15 20.84 30.68 11.81
N PRO A 16 21.14 29.65 11.01
CA PRO A 16 20.68 28.29 11.28
C PRO A 16 21.24 27.77 12.61
N SER A 17 20.46 26.93 13.30
CA SER A 17 20.86 26.31 14.56
C SER A 17 21.76 25.08 14.35
N VAL A 18 22.81 25.21 13.54
CA VAL A 18 23.72 24.14 13.14
C VAL A 18 25.16 24.59 13.38
N THR A 19 26.03 23.68 13.82
CA THR A 19 27.47 23.96 13.87
C THR A 19 28.04 23.80 12.47
N LEU A 20 28.56 24.89 11.91
CA LEU A 20 29.06 24.93 10.54
C LEU A 20 30.34 24.11 10.39
N ASP A 21 30.48 23.52 9.22
CA ASP A 21 31.72 22.91 8.77
C ASP A 21 32.80 23.97 8.46
N ASP A 22 34.07 23.58 8.56
CA ASP A 22 35.20 24.45 8.23
C ASP A 22 35.21 24.82 6.73
N TYR A 23 34.79 23.91 5.85
CA TYR A 23 34.62 24.17 4.41
C TYR A 23 33.44 25.12 4.14
N ALA A 24 32.31 24.91 4.82
CA ALA A 24 31.15 25.79 4.70
C ALA A 24 31.45 27.20 5.22
N THR A 25 32.24 27.32 6.29
CA THR A 25 32.68 28.61 6.84
C THR A 25 33.59 29.36 5.87
N GLN A 26 34.61 28.70 5.34
CA GLN A 26 35.52 29.29 4.35
C GLN A 26 34.81 29.66 3.04
N ALA A 27 33.88 28.82 2.58
CA ALA A 27 33.08 29.11 1.40
C ALA A 27 32.16 30.32 1.62
N LEU A 28 31.54 30.44 2.80
CA LEU A 28 30.71 31.58 3.15
C LEU A 28 31.54 32.87 3.14
N GLU A 29 32.72 32.89 3.77
CA GLU A 29 33.62 34.05 3.75
C GLU A 29 34.00 34.48 2.32
N ALA A 30 34.23 33.52 1.42
CA ALA A 30 34.52 33.81 0.02
C ALA A 30 33.31 34.42 -0.71
N VAL A 31 32.10 33.91 -0.48
CA VAL A 31 30.86 34.45 -1.06
C VAL A 31 30.58 35.85 -0.50
N GLU A 32 30.74 36.06 0.80
CA GLU A 32 30.60 37.38 1.44
C GLU A 32 31.58 38.40 0.85
N SER A 33 32.85 38.00 0.66
CA SER A 33 33.86 38.86 0.06
C SER A 33 33.51 39.23 -1.38
N TYR A 34 32.96 38.30 -2.17
CA TYR A 34 32.47 38.58 -3.52
C TYR A 34 31.32 39.59 -3.50
N TYR A 35 30.32 39.40 -2.63
CA TYR A 35 29.18 40.31 -2.50
C TYR A 35 29.56 41.69 -1.95
N ASP A 36 30.64 41.79 -1.19
CA ASP A 36 31.16 43.07 -0.69
C ASP A 36 31.92 43.86 -1.76
N THR A 37 32.71 43.19 -2.60
CA THR A 37 33.73 43.84 -3.43
C THR A 37 33.53 43.78 -4.94
N THR A 38 32.91 42.72 -5.46
CA THR A 38 32.97 42.36 -6.90
C THR A 38 31.59 42.17 -7.51
N PHE A 39 30.61 41.68 -6.74
CA PHE A 39 29.26 41.40 -7.21
C PHE A 39 28.62 42.55 -7.96
N TYR A 40 28.67 43.75 -7.39
CA TYR A 40 27.99 44.91 -7.96
C TYR A 40 28.62 45.38 -9.28
N THR A 41 29.94 45.26 -9.41
CA THR A 41 30.66 45.62 -10.64
C THR A 41 30.47 44.58 -11.74
N ASP A 42 30.39 43.29 -11.40
CA ASP A 42 30.25 42.20 -12.37
C ASP A 42 28.80 42.08 -12.87
N THR A 43 27.84 42.36 -12.00
CA THR A 43 26.41 42.18 -12.30
C THR A 43 25.82 43.39 -13.04
N PHE A 44 26.37 44.59 -12.84
CA PHE A 44 25.83 45.82 -13.40
C PHE A 44 26.90 46.59 -14.17
N SER A 45 26.70 46.78 -15.48
CA SER A 45 27.66 47.44 -16.38
C SER A 45 27.55 48.97 -16.43
N ASP A 46 26.58 49.57 -15.73
CA ASP A 46 26.22 50.99 -15.82
C ASP A 46 26.75 51.82 -14.64
N SER A 47 27.14 53.07 -14.88
CA SER A 47 27.76 53.97 -13.90
C SER A 47 26.83 54.42 -12.76
N ASP A 48 25.53 54.18 -12.88
CA ASP A 48 24.50 54.58 -11.91
C ASP A 48 24.05 53.42 -10.99
N ALA A 49 24.65 52.23 -11.14
CA ALA A 49 24.39 51.07 -10.29
C ALA A 49 25.18 51.16 -8.97
N ALA A 50 24.73 50.39 -7.96
CA ALA A 50 25.48 50.23 -6.72
C ALA A 50 26.90 49.73 -7.04
N SER A 51 27.89 50.13 -6.24
CA SER A 51 29.28 49.66 -6.36
C SER A 51 29.77 48.92 -5.11
N SER A 52 28.95 48.92 -4.06
CA SER A 52 29.23 48.33 -2.76
C SER A 52 27.93 47.99 -2.01
N VAL A 53 28.04 47.21 -0.93
CA VAL A 53 26.93 46.89 -0.04
C VAL A 53 26.29 48.14 0.58
N ASP A 54 27.09 49.19 0.85
CA ASP A 54 26.56 50.45 1.37
C ASP A 54 25.68 51.18 0.33
N ASP A 55 26.02 51.10 -0.95
CA ASP A 55 25.20 51.66 -2.03
C ASP A 55 23.88 50.90 -2.17
N ALA A 56 23.89 49.56 -2.02
CA ALA A 56 22.68 48.75 -1.96
C ALA A 56 21.77 49.16 -0.79
N LYS A 57 22.33 49.39 0.40
CA LYS A 57 21.59 49.91 1.55
C LYS A 57 21.02 51.31 1.28
N GLN A 58 21.76 52.17 0.59
CA GLN A 58 21.27 53.49 0.18
C GLN A 58 20.13 53.41 -0.84
N ALA A 59 20.13 52.42 -1.72
CA ALA A 59 19.02 52.19 -2.65
C ALA A 59 17.72 51.87 -1.92
N ILE A 60 17.76 51.05 -0.85
CA ILE A 60 16.60 50.75 0.00
C ILE A 60 16.04 52.03 0.65
N ILE A 61 16.92 52.89 1.16
CA ILE A 61 16.54 54.18 1.77
C ILE A 61 15.92 55.11 0.73
N SER A 62 16.56 55.24 -0.42
CA SER A 62 16.15 56.13 -1.51
C SER A 62 14.80 55.72 -2.09
N ALA A 63 14.54 54.41 -2.19
CA ALA A 63 13.26 53.85 -2.61
C ALA A 63 12.18 53.90 -1.52
N SER A 64 12.50 54.32 -0.28
CA SER A 64 11.59 54.31 0.88
C SER A 64 11.01 52.93 1.22
N LEU A 65 11.78 51.85 0.96
CA LEU A 65 11.33 50.46 1.11
C LEU A 65 11.65 49.83 2.47
N THR A 66 12.26 50.57 3.41
CA THR A 66 12.69 50.05 4.72
C THR A 66 11.57 49.31 5.49
N GLY A 67 10.32 49.80 5.39
CA GLY A 67 9.17 49.13 6.02
C GLY A 67 8.81 47.80 5.35
N VAL A 68 8.86 47.74 4.02
CA VAL A 68 8.59 46.52 3.25
C VAL A 68 9.69 45.49 3.49
N VAL A 69 10.96 45.91 3.51
CA VAL A 69 12.10 45.04 3.83
C VAL A 69 11.95 44.45 5.23
N SER A 70 11.51 45.23 6.21
CA SER A 70 11.23 44.72 7.56
C SER A 70 10.18 43.60 7.55
N GLN A 71 9.09 43.76 6.79
CA GLN A 71 8.03 42.75 6.68
C GLN A 71 8.55 41.48 5.99
N VAL A 72 9.29 41.63 4.89
CA VAL A 72 9.92 40.49 4.20
C VAL A 72 10.89 39.76 5.13
N THR A 73 11.73 40.47 5.88
CA THR A 73 12.64 39.89 6.87
C THR A 73 11.89 39.14 7.97
N ASP A 74 10.79 39.68 8.49
CA ASP A 74 9.96 39.01 9.49
C ASP A 74 9.34 37.72 8.91
N ASN A 75 8.87 37.76 7.66
CA ASN A 75 8.32 36.57 6.99
C ASN A 75 9.39 35.50 6.76
N LEU A 76 10.58 35.88 6.29
CA LEU A 76 11.70 34.95 6.08
C LEU A 76 12.17 34.31 7.40
N ASN A 77 12.23 35.08 8.49
CA ASN A 77 12.56 34.53 9.82
C ASN A 77 11.51 33.55 10.36
N ASN A 78 10.25 33.72 9.97
CA ASN A 78 9.15 32.82 10.38
C ASN A 78 8.93 31.67 9.39
N ALA A 79 9.55 31.71 8.21
CA ALA A 79 9.46 30.67 7.20
C ALA A 79 10.37 29.48 7.56
N SER A 80 9.94 28.27 7.20
CA SER A 80 10.77 27.06 7.30
C SER A 80 11.73 27.00 6.10
N LEU A 81 12.77 27.84 6.14
CA LEU A 81 13.80 27.90 5.10
C LEU A 81 14.78 26.74 5.22
N ASP A 82 15.34 26.34 4.08
CA ASP A 82 16.49 25.43 4.05
C ASP A 82 17.68 26.05 4.80
N SER A 83 18.50 25.19 5.44
CA SER A 83 19.60 25.65 6.30
C SER A 83 20.67 26.42 5.52
N VAL A 84 20.90 26.09 4.25
CA VAL A 84 21.85 26.79 3.37
C VAL A 84 21.31 28.16 3.00
N VAL A 85 20.04 28.24 2.60
CA VAL A 85 19.37 29.51 2.29
C VAL A 85 19.35 30.41 3.54
N GLN A 86 19.02 29.84 4.69
CA GLN A 86 19.02 30.57 5.97
C GLN A 86 20.42 31.08 6.34
N LEU A 87 21.47 30.27 6.13
CA LEU A 87 22.85 30.68 6.34
C LEU A 87 23.23 31.88 5.47
N LEU A 88 22.95 31.79 4.16
CA LEU A 88 23.29 32.85 3.19
C LEU A 88 22.55 34.15 3.51
N LEU A 89 21.27 34.10 3.84
CA LEU A 89 20.48 35.28 4.19
C LEU A 89 20.82 35.86 5.57
N SER A 90 21.43 35.08 6.47
CA SER A 90 21.93 35.59 7.75
C SER A 90 23.12 36.55 7.58
N SER A 91 23.80 36.49 6.44
CA SER A 91 24.84 37.46 6.07
C SER A 91 24.21 38.75 5.54
N ILE A 92 24.51 39.87 6.22
CA ILE A 92 23.98 41.17 5.85
C ILE A 92 24.45 41.64 4.46
N THR A 93 25.66 41.25 4.04
CA THR A 93 26.23 41.66 2.74
C THR A 93 25.51 40.95 1.60
N ILE A 94 25.30 39.64 1.73
CA ILE A 94 24.57 38.82 0.77
C ILE A 94 23.10 39.24 0.73
N TYR A 95 22.45 39.38 1.89
CA TYR A 95 21.04 39.76 1.94
C TYR A 95 20.78 41.15 1.35
N ALA A 96 21.65 42.13 1.62
CA ALA A 96 21.58 43.45 1.00
C ALA A 96 21.70 43.39 -0.54
N GLY A 97 22.60 42.55 -1.06
CA GLY A 97 22.79 42.35 -2.50
C GLY A 97 21.59 41.72 -3.17
N VAL A 98 20.98 40.71 -2.52
CA VAL A 98 19.76 40.04 -3.03
C VAL A 98 18.55 40.98 -2.99
N ILE A 99 18.40 41.79 -1.93
CA ILE A 99 17.36 42.82 -1.89
C ILE A 99 17.59 43.87 -2.99
N TYR A 100 18.84 44.26 -3.24
CA TYR A 100 19.14 45.18 -4.33
C TYR A 100 18.72 44.64 -5.70
N LEU A 101 18.97 43.35 -5.99
CA LEU A 101 18.48 42.70 -7.21
C LEU A 101 16.97 42.77 -7.35
N SER A 102 16.23 42.50 -6.26
CA SER A 102 14.77 42.59 -6.27
C SER A 102 14.27 44.02 -6.58
N ILE A 103 14.96 45.04 -6.08
CA ILE A 103 14.64 46.45 -6.38
C ILE A 103 14.90 46.77 -7.85
N GLN A 104 15.99 46.26 -8.44
CA GLN A 104 16.31 46.47 -9.85
C GLN A 104 15.28 45.81 -10.78
N GLU A 105 14.70 44.68 -10.37
CA GLU A 105 13.60 44.03 -11.09
C GLU A 105 12.27 44.79 -10.94
N GLY A 106 12.19 45.73 -10.00
CA GLY A 106 11.00 46.55 -9.75
C GLY A 106 10.07 45.97 -8.67
N SER A 107 10.55 45.05 -7.84
CA SER A 107 9.81 44.58 -6.66
C SER A 107 9.71 45.70 -5.62
N ILE A 108 8.47 46.14 -5.35
CA ILE A 108 8.18 47.27 -4.46
C ILE A 108 7.20 46.91 -3.32
N ASP A 109 6.59 45.74 -3.39
CA ASP A 109 5.66 45.21 -2.39
C ASP A 109 6.24 43.95 -1.72
N GLU A 110 5.62 43.55 -0.61
CA GLU A 110 6.09 42.46 0.25
C GLU A 110 6.16 41.12 -0.49
N ASP A 111 5.11 40.76 -1.23
CA ASP A 111 5.00 39.46 -1.89
C ASP A 111 5.98 39.34 -3.08
N SER A 112 6.09 40.40 -3.90
CA SER A 112 7.02 40.41 -5.04
C SER A 112 8.48 40.38 -4.57
N MET A 113 8.80 41.10 -3.50
CA MET A 113 10.16 41.11 -2.96
C MET A 113 10.51 39.81 -2.23
N TYR A 114 9.59 39.22 -1.47
CA TYR A 114 9.80 37.92 -0.82
C TYR A 114 10.15 36.82 -1.83
N ASN A 115 9.37 36.69 -2.91
CA ASN A 115 9.62 35.68 -3.94
C ASN A 115 10.91 35.95 -4.73
N ALA A 116 11.20 37.21 -5.03
CA ALA A 116 12.44 37.59 -5.69
C ALA A 116 13.66 37.25 -4.84
N VAL A 117 13.61 37.50 -3.52
CA VAL A 117 14.70 37.16 -2.59
C VAL A 117 14.98 35.66 -2.59
N LEU A 118 13.94 34.82 -2.50
CA LEU A 118 14.10 33.37 -2.50
C LEU A 118 14.65 32.82 -3.82
N ARG A 119 14.27 33.41 -4.96
CA ARG A 119 14.82 33.01 -6.26
C ARG A 119 16.29 33.43 -6.40
N TYR A 120 16.60 34.69 -6.12
CA TYR A 120 17.95 35.21 -6.33
C TYR A 120 18.98 34.64 -5.36
N VAL A 121 18.58 34.25 -4.14
CA VAL A 121 19.50 33.56 -3.21
C VAL A 121 19.87 32.16 -3.71
N GLN A 122 18.97 31.49 -4.41
CA GLN A 122 19.20 30.16 -5.00
C GLN A 122 20.05 30.24 -6.28
N GLU A 123 19.72 31.16 -7.20
CA GLU A 123 20.40 31.27 -8.49
C GLU A 123 21.85 31.79 -8.40
N GLY A 124 22.17 32.61 -7.39
CA GLY A 124 23.46 33.30 -7.28
C GLY A 124 24.31 32.84 -6.08
N PRO A 125 23.99 33.30 -4.86
CA PRO A 125 24.75 32.97 -3.65
C PRO A 125 24.89 31.48 -3.39
N GLN A 126 23.81 30.69 -3.51
CA GLN A 126 23.83 29.27 -3.21
C GLN A 126 24.70 28.47 -4.19
N THR A 127 24.55 28.68 -5.50
CA THR A 127 25.41 28.06 -6.52
C THR A 127 26.88 28.37 -6.29
N ARG A 128 27.20 29.64 -5.94
CA ARG A 128 28.58 30.03 -5.62
C ARG A 128 29.09 29.37 -4.35
N LEU A 129 28.26 29.27 -3.31
CA LEU A 129 28.61 28.59 -2.07
C LEU A 129 28.97 27.13 -2.36
N TYR A 130 28.12 26.42 -3.11
CA TYR A 130 28.37 25.02 -3.47
C TYR A 130 29.64 24.85 -4.29
N GLY A 131 29.87 25.69 -5.30
CA GLY A 131 31.11 25.66 -6.08
C GLY A 131 32.36 25.91 -5.24
N GLN A 132 32.31 26.83 -4.27
CA GLN A 132 33.43 27.08 -3.35
C GLN A 132 33.67 25.91 -2.41
N MET A 133 32.62 25.34 -1.81
CA MET A 133 32.74 24.17 -0.93
C MET A 133 33.34 22.98 -1.67
N PHE A 134 32.81 22.67 -2.86
CA PHE A 134 33.30 21.60 -3.72
C PHE A 134 34.78 21.82 -4.11
N GLY A 135 35.12 23.04 -4.52
CA GLY A 135 36.49 23.41 -4.90
C GLY A 135 37.49 23.31 -3.74
N LEU A 136 37.10 23.72 -2.53
CA LEU A 136 37.95 23.62 -1.34
C LEU A 136 38.24 22.16 -0.95
N VAL A 137 37.23 21.29 -0.98
CA VAL A 137 37.42 19.86 -0.73
C VAL A 137 38.30 19.23 -1.79
N CYS A 138 38.07 19.54 -3.08
CA CYS A 138 38.93 19.05 -4.17
C CYS A 138 40.39 19.48 -3.98
N LEU A 139 40.63 20.73 -3.56
CA LEU A 139 41.96 21.25 -3.31
C LEU A 139 42.67 20.50 -2.16
N ASP A 140 41.96 20.25 -1.06
CA ASP A 140 42.47 19.50 0.09
C ASP A 140 42.81 18.05 -0.30
N LYS A 141 41.97 17.43 -1.14
CA LYS A 141 42.20 16.10 -1.73
C LYS A 141 43.25 16.07 -2.85
N HIS A 142 43.91 17.18 -3.13
CA HIS A 142 44.91 17.33 -4.19
C HIS A 142 44.40 17.05 -5.61
N ILE A 143 43.10 17.18 -5.84
CA ILE A 143 42.48 17.11 -7.17
C ILE A 143 42.71 18.48 -7.84
N THR A 144 43.76 18.55 -8.64
CA THR A 144 44.34 19.83 -9.10
C THR A 144 43.89 20.28 -10.48
N SER A 145 43.09 19.47 -11.19
CA SER A 145 42.48 19.87 -12.46
C SER A 145 41.13 19.18 -12.65
N ILE A 146 40.06 19.92 -12.36
CA ILE A 146 38.77 19.69 -13.01
C ILE A 146 39.01 20.09 -14.48
N ASP A 147 39.28 19.09 -15.31
CA ASP A 147 39.37 19.31 -16.76
C ASP A 147 37.95 19.46 -17.29
N GLU A 148 37.47 20.69 -17.43
CA GLU A 148 36.14 21.01 -17.98
C GLU A 148 35.90 20.37 -19.36
N SER A 149 36.96 19.97 -20.07
CA SER A 149 36.83 19.27 -21.35
C SER A 149 36.60 17.75 -21.23
N ALA A 150 36.80 17.17 -20.04
CA ALA A 150 36.55 15.76 -19.80
C ALA A 150 35.06 15.49 -19.55
N TYR A 151 34.49 14.56 -20.33
CA TYR A 151 33.04 14.28 -20.36
C TYR A 151 32.43 13.96 -19.00
N LYS A 152 33.19 13.36 -18.09
CA LYS A 152 32.70 12.97 -16.76
C LYS A 152 32.19 14.12 -15.90
N TRP A 153 32.70 15.34 -16.11
CA TRP A 153 32.30 16.50 -15.32
C TRP A 153 30.98 17.12 -15.76
N GLN A 154 30.38 16.67 -16.87
CA GLN A 154 29.11 17.22 -17.34
C GLN A 154 27.94 16.96 -16.38
N LEU A 155 28.04 15.94 -15.52
CA LEU A 155 27.04 15.65 -14.47
C LEU A 155 27.20 16.50 -13.20
N LEU A 156 28.29 17.26 -13.06
CA LEU A 156 28.62 17.91 -11.79
C LEU A 156 27.55 18.91 -11.36
N ASP A 157 27.11 19.77 -12.28
CA ASP A 157 26.14 20.82 -11.99
C ASP A 157 24.77 20.22 -11.63
N ASP A 158 24.32 19.23 -12.40
CA ASP A 158 23.05 18.51 -12.16
C ASP A 158 23.06 17.79 -10.81
N LEU A 159 24.16 17.10 -10.46
CA LEU A 159 24.29 16.38 -9.19
C LEU A 159 24.31 17.32 -7.99
N ILE A 160 24.95 18.49 -8.11
CA ILE A 160 24.95 19.50 -7.06
C ILE A 160 23.57 20.15 -6.91
N GLU A 161 22.85 20.39 -8.01
CA GLU A 161 21.50 20.94 -7.98
C GLU A 161 20.50 19.96 -7.35
N GLU A 162 20.61 18.66 -7.67
CA GLU A 162 19.71 17.63 -7.16
C GLU A 162 20.02 17.23 -5.69
N SER A 163 21.30 17.02 -5.37
CA SER A 163 21.71 16.50 -4.05
C SER A 163 21.90 17.62 -3.02
N GLY A 164 22.26 18.82 -3.47
CA GLY A 164 22.74 19.90 -2.61
C GLY A 164 24.06 19.54 -1.89
N LEU A 165 24.57 20.49 -1.09
CA LEU A 165 25.67 20.22 -0.16
C LEU A 165 25.25 20.60 1.27
N PRO A 166 25.43 19.69 2.24
CA PRO A 166 25.16 19.98 3.65
C PRO A 166 26.18 20.99 4.17
N ILE A 167 25.81 21.78 5.19
CA ILE A 167 26.68 22.80 5.80
C ILE A 167 27.10 22.44 7.22
N ALA A 168 26.64 21.31 7.76
CA ALA A 168 26.93 20.90 9.11
C ALA A 168 28.33 20.29 9.23
N SER A 169 28.93 20.47 10.41
CA SER A 169 30.29 20.03 10.71
C SER A 169 30.50 18.53 10.46
N GLY A 170 31.49 18.21 9.63
CA GLY A 170 31.90 16.87 9.21
C GLY A 170 31.14 16.33 7.99
N GLU A 171 30.13 17.02 7.47
CA GLU A 171 29.26 16.48 6.42
C GLU A 171 29.67 16.93 5.01
N VAL A 172 30.34 18.08 4.87
CA VAL A 172 30.69 18.67 3.56
C VAL A 172 31.61 17.73 2.77
N GLU A 173 32.69 17.28 3.39
CA GLU A 173 33.68 16.41 2.75
C GLU A 173 33.04 15.11 2.28
N SER A 174 32.22 14.48 3.14
CA SER A 174 31.53 13.23 2.81
C SER A 174 30.55 13.39 1.65
N ALA A 175 29.83 14.51 1.59
CA ALA A 175 28.91 14.79 0.50
C ALA A 175 29.63 15.04 -0.83
N VAL A 176 30.75 15.78 -0.80
CA VAL A 176 31.58 15.99 -1.99
C VAL A 176 32.23 14.69 -2.46
N GLU A 177 32.69 13.84 -1.54
CA GLU A 177 33.20 12.51 -1.88
C GLU A 177 32.14 11.64 -2.56
N ALA A 178 30.91 11.62 -2.04
CA ALA A 178 29.82 10.89 -2.68
C ALA A 178 29.54 11.38 -4.11
N ILE A 179 29.55 12.69 -4.35
CA ILE A 179 29.41 13.26 -5.69
C ILE A 179 30.60 12.88 -6.59
N LEU A 180 31.82 12.94 -6.08
CA LEU A 180 33.02 12.56 -6.83
C LEU A 180 33.02 11.08 -7.20
N ASP A 181 32.56 10.21 -6.31
CA ASP A 181 32.42 8.78 -6.58
C ASP A 181 31.42 8.54 -7.71
N ILE A 182 30.25 9.18 -7.66
CA ILE A 182 29.25 9.11 -8.74
C ILE A 182 29.82 9.62 -10.07
N ILE A 183 30.54 10.74 -10.07
CA ILE A 183 31.16 11.30 -11.28
C ILE A 183 32.21 10.34 -11.85
N ASN A 184 33.02 9.72 -10.99
CA ASN A 184 34.07 8.79 -11.45
C ASN A 184 33.49 7.47 -11.94
N GLU A 185 32.38 7.00 -11.38
CA GLU A 185 31.73 5.75 -11.77
C GLU A 185 30.82 5.91 -13.00
N ARG A 186 30.05 7.01 -13.06
CA ARG A 186 28.95 7.17 -14.02
C ARG A 186 29.17 8.27 -15.05
N GLY A 187 30.07 9.22 -14.79
CA GLY A 187 30.19 10.45 -15.57
C GLY A 187 30.44 10.21 -17.06
N GLU A 188 31.43 9.39 -17.40
CA GLU A 188 31.75 9.10 -18.81
C GLU A 188 30.64 8.27 -19.47
N LEU A 189 30.06 7.31 -18.74
CA LEU A 189 29.00 6.44 -19.25
C LEU A 189 27.71 7.22 -19.56
N SER A 190 27.37 8.20 -18.71
CA SER A 190 26.21 9.07 -18.92
C SER A 190 26.33 9.89 -20.21
N TYR A 191 27.50 10.50 -20.43
CA TYR A 191 27.76 11.23 -21.66
C TYR A 191 27.57 10.35 -22.92
N TYR A 192 28.16 9.15 -22.93
CA TYR A 192 28.06 8.26 -24.08
C TYR A 192 26.66 7.66 -24.26
N LEU A 193 25.90 7.49 -23.17
CA LEU A 193 24.50 7.08 -23.22
C LEU A 193 23.65 8.14 -23.90
N ASP A 194 23.79 9.41 -23.52
CA ASP A 194 23.04 10.50 -24.16
C ASP A 194 23.42 10.64 -25.65
N GLN A 195 24.71 10.56 -25.98
CA GLN A 195 25.14 10.52 -27.38
C GLN A 195 24.56 9.33 -28.17
N TYR A 196 24.37 8.19 -27.51
CA TYR A 196 23.82 7.00 -28.14
C TYR A 196 22.32 7.18 -28.42
N ILE A 197 21.59 7.76 -27.47
CA ILE A 197 20.16 8.06 -27.59
C ILE A 197 19.91 9.10 -28.70
N GLU A 198 20.75 10.12 -28.80
CA GLU A 198 20.56 11.18 -29.78
C GLU A 198 20.95 10.77 -31.21
N ASN A 199 22.07 10.05 -31.35
CA ASN A 199 22.75 9.96 -32.65
C ASN A 199 22.87 8.54 -33.22
N ARG A 200 22.60 7.48 -32.44
CA ARG A 200 22.95 6.09 -32.84
C ARG A 200 21.79 5.11 -32.76
N THR A 201 20.87 5.26 -31.81
CA THR A 201 19.75 4.34 -31.66
C THR A 201 18.65 4.57 -32.70
N ASN A 202 17.95 3.50 -33.09
CA ASN A 202 16.71 3.58 -33.87
C ASN A 202 15.45 3.61 -32.97
N ILE A 203 15.65 3.67 -31.65
CA ILE A 203 14.59 3.73 -30.65
C ILE A 203 14.20 5.18 -30.46
N ASP A 204 12.90 5.45 -30.41
CA ASP A 204 12.36 6.79 -30.15
C ASP A 204 12.90 7.33 -28.81
N SER A 205 13.48 8.54 -28.84
CA SER A 205 14.08 9.19 -27.67
C SER A 205 13.08 9.38 -26.53
N SER A 206 11.78 9.51 -26.83
CA SER A 206 10.71 9.59 -25.83
C SER A 206 10.55 8.33 -24.97
N LYS A 207 11.14 7.21 -25.37
CA LYS A 207 11.13 5.95 -24.60
C LYS A 207 12.27 5.85 -23.58
N PHE A 208 13.18 6.82 -23.55
CA PHE A 208 14.27 6.89 -22.57
C PHE A 208 13.87 7.90 -21.48
N THR A 209 12.93 7.51 -20.63
CA THR A 209 12.61 8.28 -19.42
C THR A 209 13.80 8.28 -18.48
N ASP A 210 13.89 9.24 -17.56
CA ASP A 210 15.00 9.35 -16.59
C ASP A 210 15.21 8.03 -15.83
N SER A 211 14.12 7.43 -15.34
CA SER A 211 14.17 6.10 -14.68
C SER A 211 14.73 4.96 -15.55
N ILE A 212 14.57 5.03 -16.87
CA ILE A 212 15.15 4.02 -17.79
C ILE A 212 16.63 4.33 -17.99
N LYS A 213 17.00 5.60 -18.15
CA LYS A 213 18.40 6.01 -18.26
C LYS A 213 19.20 5.63 -17.01
N ASP A 214 18.64 5.83 -15.81
CA ASP A 214 19.29 5.45 -14.55
C ASP A 214 19.57 3.94 -14.49
N LYS A 215 18.56 3.12 -14.79
CA LYS A 215 18.72 1.65 -14.84
C LYS A 215 19.71 1.21 -15.91
N MET A 216 19.76 1.91 -17.03
CA MET A 216 20.75 1.65 -18.06
C MET A 216 22.15 1.98 -17.56
N LEU A 217 22.34 3.10 -16.85
CA LEU A 217 23.63 3.48 -16.28
C LEU A 217 24.08 2.51 -15.20
N ASP A 218 23.17 2.09 -14.31
CA ASP A 218 23.46 1.07 -13.30
C ASP A 218 24.02 -0.20 -13.95
N ARG A 219 23.38 -0.64 -15.05
CA ARG A 219 23.83 -1.81 -15.79
C ARG A 219 25.17 -1.59 -16.49
N LEU A 220 25.40 -0.43 -17.08
CA LEU A 220 26.67 -0.13 -17.75
C LEU A 220 27.84 -0.05 -16.75
N VAL A 221 27.59 0.44 -15.53
CA VAL A 221 28.56 0.42 -14.43
C VAL A 221 28.84 -1.02 -13.99
N GLU A 222 27.80 -1.86 -13.85
CA GLU A 222 27.96 -3.27 -13.48
C GLU A 222 28.79 -4.07 -14.50
N LEU A 223 28.68 -3.69 -15.78
CA LEU A 223 29.49 -4.26 -16.86
C LEU A 223 30.96 -3.81 -16.86
N ASP A 224 31.36 -2.92 -15.94
CA ASP A 224 32.70 -2.34 -15.80
C ASP A 224 33.25 -1.82 -17.15
N LEU A 225 32.39 -1.09 -17.87
CA LEU A 225 32.62 -0.69 -19.24
C LEU A 225 33.49 0.57 -19.32
N THR A 226 34.74 0.41 -19.74
CA THR A 226 35.58 1.56 -20.14
C THR A 226 35.39 1.85 -21.63
N ILE A 227 34.81 3.00 -21.96
CA ILE A 227 34.50 3.39 -23.34
C ILE A 227 35.64 4.24 -23.91
N ASP A 228 36.27 3.78 -24.99
CA ASP A 228 37.17 4.61 -25.77
C ASP A 228 36.45 5.30 -26.94
N GLU A 229 36.79 6.55 -27.22
CA GLU A 229 36.11 7.38 -28.22
C GLU A 229 36.14 6.77 -29.64
N ASN A 230 37.22 6.08 -30.01
CA ASN A 230 37.36 5.49 -31.35
C ASN A 230 36.47 4.25 -31.50
N GLY A 231 36.42 3.40 -30.49
CA GLY A 231 35.53 2.23 -30.43
C GLY A 231 34.06 2.64 -30.33
N TYR A 232 33.75 3.70 -29.58
CA TYR A 232 32.41 4.29 -29.53
C TYR A 232 31.95 4.75 -30.90
N ASN A 233 32.76 5.56 -31.59
CA ASN A 233 32.44 6.04 -32.93
C ASN A 233 32.27 4.90 -33.95
N SER A 234 33.01 3.81 -33.79
CA SER A 234 32.91 2.62 -34.63
C SER A 234 31.68 1.74 -34.35
N GLY A 235 30.99 1.96 -33.22
CA GLY A 235 29.79 1.22 -32.81
C GLY A 235 30.05 -0.07 -32.05
N ASP A 236 31.28 -0.28 -31.56
CA ASP A 236 31.65 -1.49 -30.84
C ASP A 236 30.86 -1.66 -29.53
N TYR A 237 30.31 -0.54 -29.02
CA TYR A 237 29.58 -0.46 -27.77
C TYR A 237 28.05 -0.43 -27.90
N ASP A 238 27.50 -0.29 -29.12
CA ASP A 238 26.05 -0.16 -29.35
C ASP A 238 25.26 -1.34 -28.76
N LYS A 239 25.85 -2.54 -28.81
CA LYS A 239 25.27 -3.77 -28.23
C LYS A 239 25.08 -3.71 -26.71
N TYR A 240 25.95 -3.00 -25.99
CA TYR A 240 25.87 -2.89 -24.53
C TYR A 240 24.78 -1.89 -24.13
N PHE A 241 24.65 -0.78 -24.86
CA PHE A 241 23.56 0.18 -24.67
C PHE A 241 22.19 -0.44 -24.99
N ILE A 242 22.08 -1.25 -26.04
CA ILE A 242 20.83 -1.97 -26.36
C ILE A 242 20.51 -3.01 -25.27
N LEU A 243 21.51 -3.74 -24.78
CA LEU A 243 21.34 -4.72 -23.71
C LEU A 243 20.81 -4.04 -22.44
N ALA A 244 21.50 -2.97 -22.00
CA ALA A 244 21.10 -2.18 -20.84
C ALA A 244 19.66 -1.63 -20.99
N TYR A 245 19.27 -1.18 -22.18
CA TYR A 245 17.90 -0.71 -22.44
C TYR A 245 16.86 -1.83 -22.26
N ASN A 246 17.12 -3.02 -22.81
CA ASN A 246 16.18 -4.13 -22.72
C ASN A 246 16.01 -4.61 -21.28
N GLU A 247 17.10 -4.68 -20.51
CA GLU A 247 17.06 -5.07 -19.09
C GLU A 247 16.40 -4.00 -18.22
N ALA A 248 16.63 -2.71 -18.52
CA ALA A 248 15.94 -1.60 -17.88
C ALA A 248 14.41 -1.65 -18.09
N GLN A 249 13.96 -2.16 -19.25
CA GLN A 249 12.53 -2.35 -19.55
C GLN A 249 11.89 -3.53 -18.83
N THR A 250 12.61 -4.64 -18.65
CA THR A 250 12.05 -5.85 -18.03
C THR A 250 11.99 -5.77 -16.51
N GLY A 251 12.62 -4.75 -15.90
CA GLY A 251 12.96 -4.74 -14.49
C GLY A 251 14.08 -5.75 -14.27
N ALA A 252 15.12 -5.37 -13.53
CA ALA A 252 16.22 -6.26 -13.19
C ALA A 252 15.67 -7.54 -12.55
N SER A 253 15.54 -8.60 -13.34
CA SER A 253 15.50 -9.93 -12.78
C SER A 253 16.95 -10.28 -12.52
N ASP A 254 17.31 -10.39 -11.25
CA ASP A 254 18.45 -11.18 -10.79
C ASP A 254 18.20 -12.67 -11.14
N SER A 255 17.96 -12.97 -12.41
CA SER A 255 18.02 -14.32 -12.92
C SER A 255 19.47 -14.56 -13.27
N GLU A 256 20.26 -14.87 -12.25
CA GLU A 256 21.46 -15.67 -12.43
C GLU A 256 21.05 -16.89 -13.29
N ASP A 257 21.58 -16.97 -14.50
CA ASP A 257 21.32 -18.10 -15.39
C ASP A 257 21.87 -19.37 -14.69
N PRO A 258 21.05 -20.39 -14.39
CA PRO A 258 21.50 -21.59 -13.68
C PRO A 258 22.60 -22.38 -14.41
N ILE A 259 22.94 -22.01 -15.65
CA ILE A 259 24.05 -22.58 -16.42
C ILE A 259 25.41 -21.99 -16.01
N ASP A 260 25.48 -20.77 -15.50
CA ASP A 260 26.75 -20.11 -15.13
C ASP A 260 27.39 -20.68 -13.85
N LEU A 261 26.58 -21.31 -12.99
CA LEU A 261 27.04 -22.05 -11.81
C LEU A 261 27.86 -23.30 -12.15
N ILE A 262 27.81 -23.79 -13.38
CA ILE A 262 28.41 -25.08 -13.76
C ILE A 262 29.79 -24.90 -14.44
N TYR A 263 30.10 -23.73 -14.98
CA TYR A 263 31.28 -23.55 -15.85
C TYR A 263 32.26 -22.44 -15.47
N SER A 264 32.04 -21.68 -14.40
CA SER A 264 33.03 -20.69 -13.98
C SER A 264 34.18 -21.35 -13.19
N SER A 265 35.41 -21.26 -13.71
CA SER A 265 36.61 -21.83 -13.10
C SER A 265 37.39 -20.83 -12.24
N LYS A 266 36.70 -19.83 -11.67
CA LYS A 266 37.27 -18.89 -10.69
C LYS A 266 36.67 -19.22 -9.34
N GLU A 267 37.49 -19.23 -8.30
CA GLU A 267 37.03 -19.29 -6.90
C GLU A 267 36.00 -18.18 -6.68
N PHE A 268 34.72 -18.55 -6.70
CA PHE A 268 33.64 -17.68 -6.30
C PHE A 268 33.64 -17.68 -4.78
N GLU A 269 34.03 -16.56 -4.17
CA GLU A 269 33.56 -16.27 -2.81
C GLU A 269 32.03 -16.28 -2.88
N ASN A 270 31.41 -17.17 -2.12
CA ASN A 270 29.96 -17.17 -1.99
C ASN A 270 29.58 -15.88 -1.25
N THR A 271 29.30 -14.82 -2.02
CA THR A 271 28.93 -13.48 -1.52
C THR A 271 27.55 -13.48 -0.87
N TRP A 272 26.79 -14.55 -1.07
CA TRP A 272 25.52 -14.74 -0.38
C TRP A 272 25.77 -15.05 1.11
N ASP A 273 25.45 -14.08 1.96
CA ASP A 273 25.53 -14.20 3.43
C ASP A 273 24.35 -15.00 4.03
N PHE A 274 23.58 -15.70 3.18
CA PHE A 274 22.33 -16.39 3.52
C PHE A 274 21.22 -15.46 4.01
N SER A 275 21.39 -14.14 3.90
CA SER A 275 20.26 -13.23 3.99
C SER A 275 19.37 -13.46 2.78
N VAL A 276 18.10 -13.70 3.06
CA VAL A 276 17.08 -13.85 2.04
C VAL A 276 16.40 -12.50 1.90
N ASP A 277 16.15 -12.09 0.66
CA ASP A 277 15.17 -11.04 0.41
C ASP A 277 13.87 -11.46 1.10
N ARG A 278 13.40 -10.61 2.01
CA ARG A 278 12.17 -10.84 2.75
C ARG A 278 10.95 -10.39 1.97
N PHE A 279 11.14 -9.88 0.76
CA PHE A 279 10.10 -9.31 -0.07
C PHE A 279 9.37 -8.17 0.66
N GLU A 280 10.04 -7.51 1.62
CA GLU A 280 9.48 -6.39 2.40
C GLU A 280 9.28 -5.15 1.51
N SER A 281 10.04 -5.03 0.42
CA SER A 281 9.92 -4.00 -0.62
C SER A 281 9.25 -4.48 -1.91
N VAL A 282 9.08 -5.79 -2.09
CA VAL A 282 8.41 -6.36 -3.26
C VAL A 282 6.92 -6.13 -3.12
N GLU A 283 6.37 -5.45 -4.13
CA GLU A 283 4.96 -5.15 -4.36
C GLU A 283 4.07 -5.51 -3.18
N THR A 284 3.66 -4.52 -2.38
CA THR A 284 2.55 -4.63 -1.42
C THR A 284 1.51 -5.59 -2.01
N GLN A 285 1.52 -6.85 -1.59
CA GLN A 285 0.89 -7.94 -2.34
C GLN A 285 -0.55 -7.52 -2.62
N GLY A 286 -1.00 -7.63 -3.88
CA GLY A 286 -2.15 -6.91 -4.45
C GLY A 286 -3.51 -7.15 -3.78
N ILE A 287 -3.66 -6.76 -2.51
CA ILE A 287 -4.88 -6.86 -1.72
C ILE A 287 -5.88 -5.87 -2.31
N THR A 288 -6.91 -6.43 -2.93
CA THR A 288 -7.96 -5.64 -3.56
C THR A 288 -9.18 -5.64 -2.65
N LYS A 289 -9.32 -4.58 -1.84
CA LYS A 289 -10.42 -4.42 -0.87
C LYS A 289 -11.81 -4.67 -1.47
N SER A 290 -12.06 -4.19 -2.70
CA SER A 290 -13.33 -4.40 -3.38
C SER A 290 -13.63 -5.88 -3.65
N ASN A 291 -12.61 -6.71 -3.91
CA ASN A 291 -12.77 -8.14 -4.14
C ASN A 291 -13.26 -8.82 -2.86
N ILE A 292 -12.69 -8.47 -1.70
CA ILE A 292 -13.09 -9.03 -0.41
C ILE A 292 -14.52 -8.61 -0.03
N LEU A 293 -14.87 -7.32 -0.21
CA LEU A 293 -16.23 -6.84 0.06
C LEU A 293 -17.26 -7.50 -0.88
N ALA A 294 -16.91 -7.67 -2.15
CA ALA A 294 -17.78 -8.34 -3.11
C ALA A 294 -17.95 -9.84 -2.79
N ALA A 295 -16.92 -10.52 -2.30
CA ALA A 295 -17.02 -11.89 -1.78
C ALA A 295 -17.93 -11.96 -0.54
N GLY A 296 -17.86 -10.96 0.35
CA GLY A 296 -18.79 -10.85 1.48
C GLY A 296 -20.24 -10.60 1.07
N ALA A 297 -20.46 -9.81 0.01
CA ALA A 297 -21.79 -9.64 -0.58
C ALA A 297 -22.28 -10.95 -1.22
N LEU A 298 -21.41 -11.69 -1.91
CA LEU A 298 -21.71 -13.00 -2.46
C LEU A 298 -22.17 -14.00 -1.38
N ASP A 299 -21.46 -14.04 -0.24
CA ASP A 299 -21.84 -14.90 0.89
C ASP A 299 -23.19 -14.52 1.50
N TYR A 300 -23.45 -13.21 1.60
CA TYR A 300 -24.74 -12.69 2.04
C TYR A 300 -25.86 -13.14 1.08
N VAL A 301 -25.65 -13.02 -0.23
CA VAL A 301 -26.61 -13.48 -1.25
C VAL A 301 -26.83 -14.99 -1.16
N TYR A 302 -25.78 -15.79 -0.96
CA TYR A 302 -25.92 -17.22 -0.74
C TYR A 302 -26.80 -17.53 0.49
N CYS A 303 -26.51 -16.91 1.63
CA CYS A 303 -27.25 -17.17 2.88
C CYS A 303 -28.71 -16.73 2.78
N VAL A 304 -28.98 -15.50 2.32
CA VAL A 304 -30.34 -14.95 2.29
C VAL A 304 -31.10 -15.42 1.05
N GLY A 305 -30.46 -15.46 -0.11
CA GLY A 305 -31.07 -15.88 -1.38
C GLY A 305 -31.37 -17.36 -1.42
N GLU A 306 -30.34 -18.20 -1.21
CA GLU A 306 -30.43 -19.66 -1.37
C GLU A 306 -30.86 -20.36 -0.09
N VAL A 307 -30.12 -20.17 1.02
CA VAL A 307 -30.36 -20.93 2.26
C VAL A 307 -31.67 -20.49 2.93
N MET A 308 -31.97 -19.20 2.98
CA MET A 308 -33.25 -18.67 3.45
C MET A 308 -34.36 -18.75 2.38
N ARG A 309 -34.00 -19.09 1.13
CA ARG A 309 -34.93 -19.31 0.01
C ARG A 309 -35.72 -18.08 -0.41
N VAL A 310 -35.15 -16.88 -0.27
CA VAL A 310 -35.81 -15.63 -0.67
C VAL A 310 -36.14 -15.61 -2.16
N PHE A 311 -35.27 -16.14 -3.03
CA PHE A 311 -35.55 -16.23 -4.45
C PHE A 311 -36.76 -17.12 -4.76
N ASP A 312 -36.83 -18.29 -4.13
CA ASP A 312 -37.95 -19.22 -4.29
C ASP A 312 -39.26 -18.61 -3.82
N VAL A 313 -39.24 -17.94 -2.66
CA VAL A 313 -40.42 -17.27 -2.07
C VAL A 313 -40.95 -16.18 -2.99
N ALA A 314 -40.07 -15.34 -3.56
CA ALA A 314 -40.48 -14.32 -4.51
C ALA A 314 -41.06 -14.91 -5.81
N ASN A 315 -40.45 -15.99 -6.34
CA ASN A 315 -41.00 -16.71 -7.49
C ASN A 315 -42.39 -17.31 -7.19
N ALA A 316 -42.58 -17.88 -6.00
CA ALA A 316 -43.86 -18.43 -5.57
C ALA A 316 -44.94 -17.35 -5.42
N LEU A 317 -44.59 -16.16 -4.90
CA LEU A 317 -45.50 -15.02 -4.85
C LEU A 317 -45.95 -14.57 -6.24
N VAL A 318 -45.03 -14.50 -7.20
CA VAL A 318 -45.37 -14.22 -8.60
C VAL A 318 -46.32 -15.27 -9.18
N LEU A 319 -46.07 -16.55 -8.90
CA LEU A 319 -46.93 -17.64 -9.38
C LEU A 319 -48.34 -17.56 -8.78
N ARG A 320 -48.44 -17.33 -7.47
CA ARG A 320 -49.72 -17.15 -6.77
C ARG A 320 -50.50 -15.93 -7.26
N TRP A 321 -49.80 -14.83 -7.53
CA TRP A 321 -50.42 -13.64 -8.11
C TRP A 321 -50.92 -13.91 -9.53
N ALA A 322 -50.10 -14.53 -10.38
CA ALA A 322 -50.47 -14.89 -11.74
C ALA A 322 -51.63 -15.91 -11.81
N SER A 323 -51.75 -16.80 -10.83
CA SER A 323 -52.85 -17.77 -10.73
C SER A 323 -54.11 -17.21 -10.06
N GLY A 324 -54.09 -15.96 -9.59
CA GLY A 324 -55.20 -15.33 -8.86
C GLY A 324 -55.40 -15.82 -7.42
N LEU A 325 -54.44 -16.57 -6.86
CA LEU A 325 -54.46 -16.97 -5.44
C LEU A 325 -54.09 -15.81 -4.50
N LEU A 326 -53.31 -14.86 -5.00
CA LEU A 326 -52.96 -13.61 -4.33
C LEU A 326 -53.61 -12.45 -5.09
N ASP A 327 -54.62 -11.83 -4.49
CA ASP A 327 -55.36 -10.72 -5.10
C ASP A 327 -54.68 -9.37 -4.83
N ILE A 328 -53.90 -8.91 -5.82
CA ILE A 328 -53.25 -7.59 -5.82
C ILE A 328 -53.54 -6.94 -7.18
N PRO A 329 -54.63 -6.16 -7.30
CA PRO A 329 -55.13 -5.74 -8.60
C PRO A 329 -54.29 -4.64 -9.25
N THR A 330 -53.81 -3.67 -8.47
CA THR A 330 -53.07 -2.48 -8.96
C THR A 330 -52.16 -1.92 -7.88
N GLY A 331 -51.10 -1.18 -8.26
CA GLY A 331 -50.24 -0.46 -7.34
C GLY A 331 -48.76 -0.82 -7.49
N THR A 332 -47.94 -0.38 -6.54
CA THR A 332 -46.49 -0.61 -6.55
C THR A 332 -46.17 -2.09 -6.48
N THR A 333 -46.82 -2.86 -5.60
CA THR A 333 -46.61 -4.31 -5.45
C THR A 333 -46.91 -5.09 -6.73
N ALA A 334 -48.04 -4.80 -7.39
CA ALA A 334 -48.39 -5.43 -8.67
C ALA A 334 -47.34 -5.10 -9.76
N SER A 335 -46.81 -3.88 -9.76
CA SER A 335 -45.77 -3.45 -10.71
C SER A 335 -44.44 -4.18 -10.45
N LEU A 336 -44.04 -4.35 -9.18
CA LEU A 336 -42.86 -5.10 -8.78
C LEU A 336 -42.98 -6.59 -9.17
N LEU A 337 -44.10 -7.23 -8.86
CA LEU A 337 -44.38 -8.62 -9.23
C LEU A 337 -44.34 -8.81 -10.76
N TYR A 338 -44.95 -7.90 -11.51
CA TYR A 338 -44.92 -7.94 -12.98
C TYR A 338 -43.51 -7.75 -13.54
N ARG A 339 -42.73 -6.80 -13.01
CA ARG A 339 -41.33 -6.56 -13.42
C ARG A 339 -40.46 -7.78 -13.14
N PHE A 340 -40.56 -8.35 -11.93
CA PHE A 340 -39.82 -9.54 -11.52
C PHE A 340 -40.15 -10.76 -12.38
N HIS A 341 -41.42 -10.92 -12.76
CA HIS A 341 -41.86 -11.95 -13.71
C HIS A 341 -41.29 -11.72 -15.12
N LYS A 342 -41.34 -10.46 -15.61
CA LYS A 342 -40.97 -10.15 -16.99
C LYS A 342 -39.46 -10.26 -17.22
N ARG A 343 -38.65 -9.87 -16.23
CA ARG A 343 -37.19 -9.92 -16.28
C ARG A 343 -36.60 -11.28 -15.93
N ARG A 344 -37.40 -12.33 -15.73
CA ARG A 344 -36.92 -13.66 -15.31
C ARG A 344 -35.79 -14.27 -16.16
N ASN A 345 -35.75 -13.96 -17.47
CA ASN A 345 -34.72 -14.45 -18.38
C ASN A 345 -33.47 -13.56 -18.41
N GLU A 346 -33.55 -12.36 -17.83
CA GLU A 346 -32.43 -11.42 -17.68
C GLU A 346 -31.71 -11.64 -16.35
N ARG A 347 -32.21 -12.53 -15.48
CA ARG A 347 -31.63 -12.80 -14.15
C ARG A 347 -30.71 -14.01 -14.20
N SER A 348 -29.63 -13.99 -13.42
CA SER A 348 -28.83 -15.19 -13.14
C SER A 348 -29.72 -16.36 -12.70
N THR A 349 -29.56 -17.49 -13.37
CA THR A 349 -30.19 -18.76 -13.01
C THR A 349 -29.63 -19.31 -11.69
N PRO A 350 -30.37 -20.18 -10.96
CA PRO A 350 -29.84 -20.85 -9.78
C PRO A 350 -28.52 -21.57 -10.03
N GLU A 351 -28.36 -22.17 -11.22
CA GLU A 351 -27.15 -22.87 -11.63
C GLU A 351 -25.97 -21.93 -11.82
N GLU A 352 -26.17 -20.78 -12.47
CA GLU A 352 -25.14 -19.74 -12.64
C GLU A 352 -24.70 -19.16 -11.29
N ARG A 353 -25.65 -18.92 -10.37
CA ARG A 353 -25.32 -18.46 -9.01
C ARG A 353 -24.57 -19.53 -8.22
N ALA A 354 -25.01 -20.79 -8.29
CA ALA A 354 -24.34 -21.92 -7.63
C ALA A 354 -22.89 -22.09 -8.10
N MET A 355 -22.65 -21.92 -9.40
CA MET A 355 -21.32 -21.93 -9.99
C MET A 355 -20.44 -20.80 -9.42
N LEU A 356 -21.00 -19.59 -9.27
CA LEU A 356 -20.28 -18.45 -8.69
C LEU A 356 -19.95 -18.67 -7.21
N TYR A 357 -20.89 -19.16 -6.41
CA TYR A 357 -20.66 -19.51 -4.99
C TYR A 357 -19.55 -20.55 -4.86
N LYS A 358 -19.55 -21.55 -5.73
CA LYS A 358 -18.52 -22.60 -5.73
C LYS A 358 -17.17 -22.05 -6.16
N ARG A 359 -17.12 -21.26 -7.23
CA ARG A 359 -15.88 -20.67 -7.75
C ARG A 359 -15.17 -19.82 -6.70
N VAL A 360 -15.88 -18.92 -6.03
CA VAL A 360 -15.28 -17.89 -5.15
C VAL A 360 -15.15 -18.36 -3.70
N LEU A 361 -16.17 -19.04 -3.16
CA LEU A 361 -16.26 -19.39 -1.74
C LEU A 361 -16.24 -20.91 -1.49
N ASN A 362 -16.23 -21.72 -2.54
CA ASN A 362 -16.39 -23.18 -2.47
C ASN A 362 -17.63 -23.62 -1.67
N LYS A 363 -18.69 -22.80 -1.68
CA LYS A 363 -19.96 -23.08 -1.01
C LYS A 363 -20.99 -23.70 -1.96
N GLY A 364 -21.85 -24.53 -1.37
CA GLY A 364 -22.92 -25.23 -2.08
C GLY A 364 -22.44 -26.39 -2.96
N ASP A 365 -23.42 -27.00 -3.63
CA ASP A 365 -23.27 -28.22 -4.44
C ASP A 365 -23.33 -27.94 -5.95
N GLY A 366 -23.12 -26.68 -6.36
CA GLY A 366 -23.13 -26.26 -7.76
C GLY A 366 -22.03 -26.94 -8.57
N GLN A 367 -22.37 -27.40 -9.78
CA GLN A 367 -21.38 -27.89 -10.73
C GLN A 367 -20.66 -26.72 -11.40
N VAL A 368 -19.34 -26.85 -11.55
CA VAL A 368 -18.50 -25.86 -12.22
C VAL A 368 -18.10 -26.34 -13.61
N LEU A 369 -17.82 -25.40 -14.51
CA LEU A 369 -17.31 -25.74 -15.84
C LEU A 369 -15.90 -26.33 -15.73
N SER A 370 -15.55 -27.25 -16.64
CA SER A 370 -14.27 -28.00 -16.62
C SER A 370 -12.99 -27.14 -16.56
N ARG A 371 -13.04 -25.87 -16.95
CA ARG A 371 -11.90 -24.94 -16.93
C ARG A 371 -11.99 -23.87 -15.83
N MET A 372 -13.02 -23.92 -15.00
CA MET A 372 -13.23 -22.95 -13.93
C MET A 372 -12.43 -23.37 -12.69
N ALA A 373 -11.54 -22.49 -12.23
CA ALA A 373 -10.80 -22.71 -10.99
C ALA A 373 -11.72 -22.50 -9.78
N VAL A 374 -11.85 -23.53 -8.95
CA VAL A 374 -12.59 -23.49 -7.68
C VAL A 374 -11.64 -23.07 -6.57
N ASN A 375 -12.04 -22.11 -5.75
CA ASN A 375 -11.31 -21.70 -4.56
C ASN A 375 -11.39 -22.76 -3.45
N ALA A 376 -10.66 -23.86 -3.61
CA ALA A 376 -10.70 -24.97 -2.65
C ALA A 376 -10.25 -24.55 -1.23
N ASP A 377 -9.32 -23.60 -1.15
CA ASP A 377 -8.65 -23.21 0.09
C ASP A 377 -9.50 -22.32 1.01
N PHE A 378 -10.46 -21.57 0.45
CA PHE A 378 -11.29 -20.63 1.22
C PHE A 378 -11.94 -21.28 2.45
N THR A 379 -12.49 -22.48 2.30
CA THR A 379 -13.19 -23.15 3.41
C THR A 379 -12.24 -23.41 4.58
N THR A 380 -11.01 -23.86 4.27
CA THR A 380 -10.00 -24.13 5.28
C THR A 380 -9.52 -22.83 5.94
N LEU A 381 -9.22 -21.78 5.17
CA LEU A 381 -8.79 -20.49 5.70
C LEU A 381 -9.88 -19.83 6.56
N TRP A 382 -11.13 -19.87 6.11
CA TRP A 382 -12.28 -19.37 6.86
C TRP A 382 -12.44 -20.10 8.19
N GLU A 383 -12.36 -21.44 8.19
CA GLU A 383 -12.45 -22.22 9.43
C GLU A 383 -11.27 -21.97 10.37
N GLN A 384 -10.07 -21.76 9.85
CA GLN A 384 -8.89 -21.39 10.65
C GLN A 384 -9.03 -20.01 11.30
N LEU A 385 -9.63 -19.03 10.63
CA LEU A 385 -9.87 -17.71 11.23
C LEU A 385 -10.84 -17.84 12.41
N LEU A 386 -11.98 -18.49 12.18
CA LEU A 386 -12.97 -18.72 13.24
C LEU A 386 -12.37 -19.51 14.40
N ALA A 387 -11.53 -20.51 14.08
CA ALA A 387 -10.81 -21.31 15.06
C ALA A 387 -9.95 -20.50 16.02
N GLU A 388 -9.07 -19.67 15.46
CA GLU A 388 -8.11 -18.92 16.26
C GLU A 388 -8.80 -17.79 17.03
N VAL A 389 -9.88 -17.20 16.51
CA VAL A 389 -10.71 -16.25 17.25
C VAL A 389 -11.43 -16.93 18.43
N MET A 390 -12.09 -18.08 18.22
CA MET A 390 -12.74 -18.81 19.32
C MET A 390 -11.75 -19.24 20.41
N LYS A 391 -10.54 -19.65 20.01
CA LYS A 391 -9.44 -19.97 20.92
C LYS A 391 -8.93 -18.73 21.68
N TYR A 392 -8.94 -17.56 21.03
CA TYR A 392 -8.61 -16.29 21.67
C TYR A 392 -9.66 -15.92 22.74
N ILE A 393 -10.95 -16.06 22.44
CA ILE A 393 -12.05 -15.86 23.41
C ILE A 393 -11.84 -16.76 24.62
N TYR A 394 -11.68 -18.07 24.38
CA TYR A 394 -11.48 -19.06 25.45
C TYR A 394 -10.28 -18.74 26.36
N LYS A 395 -9.15 -18.33 25.77
CA LYS A 395 -7.95 -17.93 26.54
C LYS A 395 -8.20 -16.67 27.37
N THR A 396 -8.91 -15.70 26.80
CA THR A 396 -9.22 -14.42 27.44
C THR A 396 -10.19 -14.60 28.62
N GLU A 397 -11.25 -15.38 28.43
CA GLU A 397 -12.18 -15.73 29.52
C GLU A 397 -11.48 -16.50 30.63
N ARG A 398 -10.68 -17.52 30.29
CA ARG A 398 -9.94 -18.33 31.28
C ARG A 398 -8.95 -17.50 32.08
N LYS A 399 -8.33 -16.48 31.48
CA LYS A 399 -7.49 -15.50 32.20
C LYS A 399 -8.27 -14.74 33.26
N ALA A 400 -9.53 -14.37 32.99
CA ALA A 400 -10.37 -13.68 33.98
C ALA A 400 -10.66 -14.54 35.22
N TYR A 401 -10.64 -15.87 35.09
CA TYR A 401 -10.94 -16.80 36.19
C TYR A 401 -9.73 -17.21 37.05
N TRP A 402 -8.49 -17.10 36.57
CA TRP A 402 -7.31 -17.68 37.26
C TRP A 402 -6.23 -16.63 37.58
N SER A 403 -5.96 -16.42 38.88
CA SER A 403 -5.04 -15.37 39.38
C SER A 403 -3.59 -15.49 38.92
N THR A 404 -3.12 -16.70 38.58
CA THR A 404 -1.74 -16.94 38.10
C THR A 404 -1.48 -16.40 36.68
N TRP A 405 -2.51 -16.08 35.90
CA TRP A 405 -2.38 -15.64 34.50
C TRP A 405 -2.65 -14.14 34.31
N GLN A 406 -2.76 -13.38 35.40
CA GLN A 406 -3.12 -11.95 35.35
C GLN A 406 -2.12 -11.13 34.51
N ASP A 407 -0.84 -11.53 34.47
CA ASP A 407 0.24 -10.79 33.79
C ASP A 407 0.57 -11.25 32.36
N SER A 408 0.00 -12.36 31.87
CA SER A 408 0.26 -12.82 30.49
C SER A 408 -0.75 -12.24 29.49
N GLY A 409 -0.28 -11.54 28.45
CA GLY A 409 -1.10 -11.14 27.30
C GLY A 409 -1.52 -12.34 26.44
N VAL A 410 -2.70 -12.29 25.81
CA VAL A 410 -3.12 -13.29 24.82
C VAL A 410 -2.69 -12.79 23.44
N SER A 411 -1.87 -13.56 22.73
CA SER A 411 -1.41 -13.17 21.39
C SER A 411 -2.52 -13.24 20.34
N ASN A 412 -2.60 -12.22 19.50
CA ASN A 412 -3.48 -12.08 18.33
C ASN A 412 -2.75 -12.33 16.99
N SER A 413 -1.45 -12.60 17.00
CA SER A 413 -0.60 -12.79 15.80
C SER A 413 -1.18 -13.78 14.78
N ARG A 414 -1.65 -14.94 15.24
CA ARG A 414 -2.25 -15.97 14.37
C ARG A 414 -3.55 -15.51 13.71
N ILE A 415 -4.34 -14.69 14.40
CA ILE A 415 -5.57 -14.13 13.83
C ILE A 415 -5.18 -13.20 12.69
N TYR A 416 -4.14 -12.38 12.87
CA TYR A 416 -3.68 -11.42 11.87
C TYR A 416 -3.15 -12.14 10.63
N GLN A 417 -2.29 -13.15 10.81
CA GLN A 417 -1.74 -13.95 9.71
C GLN A 417 -2.83 -14.61 8.86
N VAL A 418 -3.76 -15.35 9.49
CA VAL A 418 -4.84 -16.03 8.74
C VAL A 418 -5.76 -15.02 8.03
N THR A 419 -5.81 -13.78 8.51
CA THR A 419 -6.60 -12.72 7.88
C THR A 419 -5.92 -12.18 6.64
N GLU A 420 -4.61 -11.96 6.69
CA GLU A 420 -3.81 -11.61 5.51
C GLU A 420 -3.92 -12.72 4.46
N ASP A 421 -3.81 -13.99 4.86
CA ASP A 421 -4.01 -15.14 3.96
C ASP A 421 -5.40 -15.12 3.28
N LEU A 422 -6.46 -14.79 4.02
CA LEU A 422 -7.81 -14.60 3.48
C LEU A 422 -7.92 -13.37 2.56
N GLN A 423 -7.24 -12.27 2.88
CA GLN A 423 -7.19 -11.08 2.02
C GLN A 423 -6.58 -11.43 0.66
N TYR A 424 -5.50 -12.20 0.63
CA TYR A 424 -4.86 -12.67 -0.60
C TYR A 424 -5.75 -13.62 -1.39
N ASN A 425 -6.24 -14.67 -0.74
CA ASN A 425 -7.11 -15.65 -1.38
C ASN A 425 -8.34 -15.01 -2.04
N LEU A 426 -9.03 -14.11 -1.33
CA LEU A 426 -10.21 -13.44 -1.87
C LEU A 426 -9.87 -12.41 -2.95
N SER A 427 -8.70 -11.77 -2.87
CA SER A 427 -8.23 -10.85 -3.91
C SER A 427 -7.97 -11.57 -5.23
N ASP A 428 -7.46 -12.80 -5.19
CA ASP A 428 -7.20 -13.62 -6.37
C ASP A 428 -8.48 -14.24 -6.98
N HIS A 429 -9.35 -14.79 -6.13
CA HIS A 429 -10.51 -15.55 -6.59
C HIS A 429 -11.76 -14.71 -6.90
N MET A 430 -11.93 -13.53 -6.29
CA MET A 430 -13.05 -12.63 -6.56
C MET A 430 -12.68 -11.60 -7.64
N THR A 431 -12.50 -12.08 -8.88
CA THR A 431 -11.97 -11.31 -10.01
C THR A 431 -12.81 -11.45 -11.28
N GLY A 432 -12.63 -10.47 -12.18
CA GLY A 432 -13.28 -10.42 -13.50
C GLY A 432 -14.80 -10.26 -13.39
N MET A 433 -15.54 -11.06 -14.17
CA MET A 433 -17.00 -10.99 -14.28
C MET A 433 -17.75 -11.24 -12.95
N ALA A 434 -17.08 -11.86 -11.96
CA ALA A 434 -17.67 -12.16 -10.66
C ALA A 434 -18.20 -10.89 -9.95
N HIS A 435 -17.52 -9.74 -10.11
CA HIS A 435 -17.96 -8.45 -9.54
C HIS A 435 -19.32 -8.00 -10.06
N LEU A 436 -19.48 -8.03 -11.38
CA LEU A 436 -20.73 -7.63 -12.02
C LEU A 436 -21.85 -8.61 -11.66
N GLN A 437 -21.54 -9.90 -11.66
CA GLN A 437 -22.52 -10.94 -11.35
C GLN A 437 -23.01 -10.86 -9.90
N VAL A 438 -22.12 -10.63 -8.92
CA VAL A 438 -22.52 -10.37 -7.52
C VAL A 438 -23.41 -9.14 -7.41
N THR A 439 -23.07 -8.07 -8.13
CA THR A 439 -23.84 -6.83 -8.09
C THR A 439 -25.25 -7.06 -8.63
N GLU A 440 -25.36 -7.78 -9.74
CA GLU A 440 -26.61 -8.19 -10.35
C GLU A 440 -27.43 -9.09 -9.40
N ASP A 441 -26.82 -10.12 -8.83
CA ASP A 441 -27.47 -11.05 -7.90
C ASP A 441 -27.94 -10.36 -6.62
N TYR A 442 -27.15 -9.41 -6.10
CA TYR A 442 -27.54 -8.61 -4.94
C TYR A 442 -28.73 -7.70 -5.26
N ASN A 443 -28.75 -7.06 -6.44
CA ASN A 443 -29.90 -6.26 -6.87
C ASN A 443 -31.16 -7.12 -7.03
N HIS A 444 -31.02 -8.33 -7.58
CA HIS A 444 -32.12 -9.29 -7.67
C HIS A 444 -32.63 -9.72 -6.30
N LEU A 445 -31.73 -9.92 -5.34
CA LEU A 445 -32.10 -10.21 -3.95
C LEU A 445 -32.87 -9.05 -3.33
N GLN A 446 -32.42 -7.80 -3.53
CA GLN A 446 -33.13 -6.62 -3.02
C GLN A 446 -34.53 -6.49 -3.63
N GLU A 447 -34.68 -6.72 -4.93
CA GLU A 447 -36.00 -6.70 -5.58
C GLU A 447 -36.92 -7.79 -5.01
N ALA A 448 -36.40 -9.00 -4.76
CA ALA A 448 -37.15 -10.07 -4.12
C ALA A 448 -37.59 -9.70 -2.69
N ILE A 449 -36.67 -9.12 -1.89
CA ILE A 449 -36.97 -8.63 -0.54
C ILE A 449 -38.05 -7.53 -0.58
N GLU A 450 -37.96 -6.59 -1.52
CA GLU A 450 -38.93 -5.50 -1.69
C GLU A 450 -40.35 -6.05 -1.97
N ILE A 451 -40.46 -7.06 -2.83
CA ILE A 451 -41.74 -7.73 -3.11
C ILE A 451 -42.30 -8.38 -1.83
N ILE A 452 -41.48 -9.14 -1.12
CA ILE A 452 -41.92 -9.88 0.08
C ILE A 452 -42.30 -8.91 1.21
N TYR A 453 -41.60 -7.79 1.32
CA TYR A 453 -41.83 -6.78 2.35
C TYR A 453 -42.96 -5.79 2.03
N SER A 454 -43.53 -5.85 0.83
CA SER A 454 -44.64 -4.99 0.43
C SER A 454 -45.85 -5.10 1.38
N ASP A 455 -46.56 -4.00 1.58
CA ASP A 455 -47.69 -3.94 2.52
C ASP A 455 -48.79 -4.94 2.16
N ASP A 456 -49.06 -5.12 0.87
CA ASP A 456 -50.05 -6.08 0.38
C ASP A 456 -49.67 -7.52 0.75
N VAL A 457 -48.41 -7.90 0.52
CA VAL A 457 -47.91 -9.25 0.86
C VAL A 457 -47.87 -9.45 2.38
N ARG A 458 -47.40 -8.46 3.15
CA ARG A 458 -47.34 -8.54 4.61
C ARG A 458 -48.73 -8.58 5.25
N SER A 459 -49.72 -7.90 4.67
CA SER A 459 -51.10 -7.97 5.15
C SER A 459 -51.67 -9.39 5.05
N TYR A 460 -51.28 -10.12 4.00
CA TYR A 460 -51.76 -11.47 3.74
C TYR A 460 -50.95 -12.54 4.51
N TYR A 461 -49.62 -12.45 4.48
CA TYR A 461 -48.70 -13.48 4.97
C TYR A 461 -47.96 -13.11 6.25
N GLY A 462 -47.85 -11.84 6.62
CA GLY A 462 -46.97 -11.37 7.70
C GLY A 462 -47.32 -11.81 9.12
N GLY A 463 -48.51 -12.37 9.35
CA GLY A 463 -48.95 -12.84 10.66
C GLY A 463 -49.12 -11.67 11.66
N SER A 464 -48.96 -11.95 12.96
CA SER A 464 -49.13 -10.95 14.03
C SER A 464 -48.01 -9.91 14.09
N THR A 465 -46.78 -10.30 13.72
CA THR A 465 -45.59 -9.44 13.76
C THR A 465 -45.40 -8.61 12.51
N GLN A 466 -46.05 -8.99 11.40
CA GLN A 466 -45.93 -8.35 10.08
C GLN A 466 -44.46 -8.05 9.67
N SER A 467 -43.54 -8.94 10.01
CA SER A 467 -42.12 -8.81 9.70
C SER A 467 -41.77 -9.52 8.39
N LEU A 468 -40.67 -9.10 7.75
CA LEU A 468 -40.12 -9.76 6.56
C LEU A 468 -39.91 -11.26 6.81
N TRP A 469 -39.31 -11.58 7.95
CA TRP A 469 -38.90 -12.93 8.32
C TRP A 469 -40.10 -13.85 8.56
N SER A 470 -41.12 -13.40 9.30
CA SER A 470 -42.35 -14.19 9.50
C SER A 470 -43.11 -14.42 8.19
N THR A 471 -43.04 -13.45 7.27
CA THR A 471 -43.61 -13.56 5.93
C THR A 471 -42.91 -14.66 5.12
N ILE A 472 -41.57 -14.66 5.10
CA ILE A 472 -40.75 -15.69 4.44
C ILE A 472 -41.05 -17.08 5.00
N GLU A 473 -41.03 -17.24 6.33
CA GLU A 473 -41.26 -18.54 6.99
C GLU A 473 -42.64 -19.11 6.64
N ARG A 474 -43.67 -18.26 6.64
CA ARG A 474 -45.02 -18.69 6.34
C ARG A 474 -45.18 -19.09 4.88
N ILE A 475 -44.71 -18.28 3.95
CA ILE A 475 -44.81 -18.60 2.51
C ILE A 475 -44.00 -19.87 2.22
N ALA A 476 -42.78 -19.98 2.75
CA ALA A 476 -41.95 -21.16 2.55
C ALA A 476 -42.59 -22.43 3.13
N LYS A 477 -43.22 -22.33 4.30
CA LYS A 477 -43.97 -23.44 4.90
C LYS A 477 -45.18 -23.86 4.07
N GLU A 478 -45.93 -22.91 3.53
CA GLU A 478 -47.10 -23.18 2.70
C GLU A 478 -46.72 -23.78 1.34
N GLU A 479 -45.66 -23.26 0.69
CA GLU A 479 -45.25 -23.67 -0.65
C GLU A 479 -44.35 -24.91 -0.68
N PHE A 480 -43.47 -25.04 0.30
CA PHE A 480 -42.41 -26.04 0.28
C PHE A 480 -42.47 -27.02 1.46
N GLY A 481 -43.49 -26.91 2.31
CA GLY A 481 -43.71 -27.81 3.44
C GLY A 481 -42.77 -27.60 4.63
N GLN A 482 -41.78 -26.71 4.52
CA GLN A 482 -40.80 -26.42 5.56
C GLN A 482 -40.50 -24.92 5.63
N ALA A 483 -40.51 -24.38 6.85
CA ALA A 483 -40.02 -23.03 7.12
C ALA A 483 -38.50 -23.06 7.37
N PRO A 484 -37.70 -22.19 6.72
CA PRO A 484 -36.31 -22.01 7.08
C PRO A 484 -36.19 -21.34 8.45
N ASN A 485 -35.10 -21.61 9.18
CA ASN A 485 -34.82 -20.90 10.44
C ASN A 485 -34.25 -19.50 10.11
N THR A 486 -35.15 -18.54 9.87
CA THR A 486 -34.77 -17.23 9.32
C THR A 486 -33.89 -16.42 10.26
N GLU A 487 -34.11 -16.48 11.58
CA GLU A 487 -33.29 -15.72 12.53
C GLU A 487 -31.85 -16.22 12.55
N THR A 488 -31.63 -17.54 12.58
CA THR A 488 -30.28 -18.11 12.55
C THR A 488 -29.57 -17.81 11.23
N ILE A 489 -30.26 -17.94 10.09
CA ILE A 489 -29.66 -17.64 8.78
C ILE A 489 -29.34 -16.15 8.64
N LYS A 490 -30.19 -15.27 9.18
CA LYS A 490 -29.94 -13.83 9.22
C LYS A 490 -28.70 -13.50 10.04
N THR A 491 -28.51 -14.10 11.22
CA THR A 491 -27.27 -13.95 12.00
C THR A 491 -26.07 -14.40 11.18
N MET A 492 -26.13 -15.55 10.51
CA MET A 492 -25.04 -16.01 9.65
C MET A 492 -24.74 -15.03 8.52
N ALA A 493 -25.75 -14.48 7.86
CA ALA A 493 -25.57 -13.54 6.75
C ALA A 493 -24.97 -12.20 7.24
N VAL A 494 -25.52 -11.62 8.30
CA VAL A 494 -25.13 -10.30 8.81
C VAL A 494 -23.76 -10.36 9.49
N ASP A 495 -23.56 -11.28 10.43
CA ASP A 495 -22.28 -11.36 11.14
C ASP A 495 -21.19 -11.97 10.27
N GLY A 496 -21.55 -12.84 9.31
CA GLY A 496 -20.64 -13.30 8.25
C GLY A 496 -20.14 -12.14 7.41
N ASN A 497 -21.04 -11.26 6.95
CA ASN A 497 -20.67 -10.08 6.18
C ASN A 497 -19.79 -9.10 6.98
N LYS A 498 -20.05 -8.89 8.28
CA LYS A 498 -19.15 -8.10 9.15
C LYS A 498 -17.75 -8.70 9.27
N ILE A 499 -17.62 -10.02 9.28
CA ILE A 499 -16.30 -10.68 9.27
C ILE A 499 -15.59 -10.37 7.94
N PHE A 500 -16.28 -10.43 6.79
CA PHE A 500 -15.70 -9.99 5.51
C PHE A 500 -15.33 -8.50 5.49
N GLU A 501 -16.14 -7.62 6.08
CA GLU A 501 -15.80 -6.21 6.25
C GLU A 501 -14.54 -6.04 7.10
N TRP A 502 -14.39 -6.82 8.16
CA TRP A 502 -13.16 -6.81 8.95
C TRP A 502 -11.96 -7.27 8.13
N ILE A 503 -12.05 -8.40 7.41
CA ILE A 503 -10.98 -8.89 6.51
C ILE A 503 -10.63 -7.79 5.49
N ALA A 504 -11.62 -7.14 4.89
CA ALA A 504 -11.41 -6.11 3.87
C ALA A 504 -10.73 -4.84 4.40
N ASN A 505 -10.97 -4.48 5.66
CA ASN A 505 -10.40 -3.29 6.31
C ASN A 505 -9.18 -3.62 7.18
N PHE A 506 -8.76 -4.88 7.24
CA PHE A 506 -7.67 -5.32 8.08
C PHE A 506 -6.34 -4.73 7.60
N ASN A 507 -5.59 -4.17 8.54
CA ASN A 507 -4.23 -3.70 8.37
C ASN A 507 -3.50 -3.95 9.69
N SER A 508 -2.49 -4.83 9.66
CA SER A 508 -1.80 -5.34 10.86
C SER A 508 -1.17 -4.24 11.71
N SER A 509 -0.77 -3.12 11.11
CA SER A 509 -0.16 -1.98 11.79
C SER A 509 -1.16 -1.04 12.49
N SER A 510 -2.45 -1.11 12.18
CA SER A 510 -3.43 -0.07 12.57
C SER A 510 -4.74 -0.57 13.19
N VAL A 511 -4.80 -1.84 13.62
CA VAL A 511 -6.02 -2.40 14.24
C VAL A 511 -6.33 -1.75 15.59
N LYS A 512 -7.49 -1.09 15.70
CA LYS A 512 -8.00 -0.54 16.97
C LYS A 512 -8.64 -1.63 17.82
N SER A 513 -8.50 -1.55 19.15
CA SER A 513 -9.10 -2.52 20.08
C SER A 513 -10.61 -2.65 19.90
N SER A 514 -11.33 -1.55 19.66
CA SER A 514 -12.78 -1.60 19.44
C SER A 514 -13.20 -2.37 18.19
N GLN A 515 -12.41 -2.30 17.11
CA GLN A 515 -12.66 -3.04 15.88
C GLN A 515 -12.40 -4.54 16.09
N PHE A 516 -11.38 -4.86 16.88
CA PHE A 516 -11.06 -6.24 17.22
C PHE A 516 -12.13 -6.89 18.11
N GLU A 517 -12.69 -6.17 19.08
CA GLU A 517 -13.83 -6.66 19.87
C GLU A 517 -15.09 -6.88 19.03
N GLN A 518 -15.32 -6.05 18.01
CA GLN A 518 -16.42 -6.25 17.05
C GLN A 518 -16.25 -7.52 16.22
N LEU A 519 -15.02 -7.83 15.78
CA LEU A 519 -14.72 -9.10 15.13
C LEU A 519 -15.06 -10.27 16.05
N ILE A 520 -14.57 -10.24 17.29
CA ILE A 520 -14.80 -11.30 18.28
C ILE A 520 -16.30 -11.57 18.44
N SER A 521 -17.09 -10.53 18.66
CA SER A 521 -18.54 -10.65 18.81
C SER A 521 -19.22 -11.19 17.55
N SER A 522 -18.78 -10.78 16.36
CA SER A 522 -19.36 -11.25 15.09
C SER A 522 -19.03 -12.72 14.83
N VAL A 523 -17.79 -13.14 15.09
CA VAL A 523 -17.36 -14.54 14.96
C VAL A 523 -18.12 -15.44 15.92
N GLU A 524 -18.26 -15.04 17.19
CA GLU A 524 -19.00 -15.82 18.18
C GLU A 524 -20.46 -16.01 17.76
N ALA A 525 -21.14 -14.92 17.37
CA ALA A 525 -22.52 -14.97 16.89
C ALA A 525 -22.67 -15.87 15.65
N TRP A 526 -21.76 -15.76 14.70
CA TRP A 526 -21.77 -16.56 13.47
C TRP A 526 -21.55 -18.06 13.76
N VAL A 527 -20.59 -18.40 14.61
CA VAL A 527 -20.29 -19.80 14.98
C VAL A 527 -21.48 -20.43 15.68
N LEU A 528 -22.09 -19.74 16.65
CA LEU A 528 -23.31 -20.22 17.34
C LEU A 528 -24.47 -20.43 16.38
N ALA A 529 -24.63 -19.54 15.40
CA ALA A 529 -25.66 -19.67 14.38
C ALA A 529 -25.42 -20.88 13.47
N ARG A 530 -24.17 -21.09 13.02
CA ARG A 530 -23.79 -22.28 12.21
C ARG A 530 -24.04 -23.59 12.95
N GLU A 531 -23.68 -23.65 14.23
CA GLU A 531 -23.91 -24.85 15.06
C GLU A 531 -25.42 -25.17 15.16
N THR A 532 -26.26 -24.15 15.30
CA THR A 532 -27.73 -24.30 15.39
C THR A 532 -28.35 -24.86 14.10
N LEU A 533 -27.80 -24.54 12.93
CA LEU A 533 -28.30 -25.01 11.62
C LEU A 533 -27.88 -26.44 11.26
N GLY A 534 -27.01 -27.08 12.05
CA GLY A 534 -26.57 -28.47 11.80
C GLY A 534 -25.05 -28.64 11.67
N GLY A 535 -24.27 -27.61 12.00
CA GLY A 535 -22.81 -27.73 12.12
C GLY A 535 -22.41 -28.66 13.28
N LYS A 536 -21.36 -29.46 13.10
CA LYS A 536 -20.69 -30.11 14.24
C LYS A 536 -20.22 -29.00 15.20
N PRO A 537 -20.39 -29.16 16.53
CA PRO A 537 -19.91 -28.16 17.48
C PRO A 537 -18.43 -27.92 17.26
N TYR A 538 -18.02 -26.66 17.28
CA TYR A 538 -16.63 -26.29 17.20
C TYR A 538 -15.91 -26.97 18.36
N LYS A 539 -14.78 -27.68 18.11
CA LYS A 539 -14.11 -28.51 19.14
C LYS A 539 -13.69 -27.72 20.40
N GLN A 540 -13.81 -26.40 20.38
CA GLN A 540 -13.50 -25.46 21.46
C GLN A 540 -14.67 -24.48 21.75
N SER A 541 -15.92 -24.83 21.44
CA SER A 541 -17.06 -24.05 21.93
C SER A 541 -17.02 -23.98 23.47
N PRO A 542 -17.44 -22.85 24.10
CA PRO A 542 -17.31 -22.68 25.53
C PRO A 542 -18.08 -23.77 26.28
N ARG A 543 -17.37 -24.82 26.71
CA ARG A 543 -17.92 -25.78 27.67
C ARG A 543 -18.19 -25.02 28.96
N SER A 544 -19.36 -25.27 29.55
CA SER A 544 -19.70 -24.80 30.89
C SER A 544 -18.51 -24.97 31.83
N LEU A 545 -18.08 -23.86 32.45
CA LEU A 545 -16.91 -23.81 33.32
C LEU A 545 -17.00 -24.91 34.39
N PRO A 546 -15.88 -25.58 34.74
CA PRO A 546 -15.85 -26.48 35.88
C PRO A 546 -16.34 -25.73 37.12
N SER A 547 -17.36 -26.28 37.80
CA SER A 547 -17.81 -25.79 39.09
C SER A 547 -16.60 -25.64 40.02
N ALA A 548 -16.52 -24.48 40.69
CA ALA A 548 -15.39 -24.04 41.51
C ALA A 548 -14.71 -25.17 42.31
N PRO A 549 -13.38 -25.17 42.43
CA PRO A 549 -12.67 -26.25 43.10
C PRO A 549 -13.17 -26.38 44.56
N PRO A 550 -13.37 -27.61 45.06
CA PRO A 550 -13.80 -27.81 46.43
C PRO A 550 -12.80 -27.17 47.38
N ARG A 551 -13.33 -26.36 48.29
CA ARG A 551 -12.58 -25.60 49.29
C ARG A 551 -12.06 -26.58 50.36
N ASN A 552 -11.00 -27.31 50.05
CA ASN A 552 -10.41 -28.27 50.99
C ASN A 552 -9.39 -27.58 51.89
N GLY A 553 -9.72 -27.56 53.17
CA GLY A 553 -8.87 -27.08 54.25
C GLY A 553 -7.62 -27.93 54.46
N ARG A 554 -6.56 -27.23 54.88
CA ARG A 554 -5.43 -27.66 55.71
C ARG A 554 -5.12 -29.18 55.74
N SER A 555 -3.98 -29.55 55.16
CA SER A 555 -3.02 -30.41 55.86
C SER A 555 -1.59 -30.01 55.50
N ARG A 556 -0.79 -29.74 56.55
CA ARG A 556 0.65 -29.53 56.48
C ARG A 556 1.35 -30.88 56.32
N GLY A 557 2.37 -30.97 55.47
CA GLY A 557 3.36 -32.04 55.62
C GLY A 557 4.15 -32.43 54.38
N ASN A 558 5.35 -31.87 54.32
CA ASN A 558 6.59 -32.46 53.78
C ASN A 558 6.86 -32.40 52.27
N GLY A 559 8.05 -31.88 51.96
CA GLY A 559 8.55 -31.65 50.62
C GLY A 559 8.91 -32.93 49.87
N GLY A 560 8.72 -32.84 48.56
CA GLY A 560 9.11 -33.80 47.55
C GLY A 560 8.61 -33.26 46.22
N ALA A 561 9.52 -32.76 45.39
CA ALA A 561 9.21 -32.30 44.05
C ALA A 561 8.65 -33.47 43.23
N ASN A 562 7.34 -33.46 42.98
CA ASN A 562 6.72 -34.36 42.02
C ASN A 562 6.45 -33.59 40.72
N PHE A 563 7.28 -33.92 39.74
CA PHE A 563 7.07 -33.74 38.32
C PHE A 563 5.65 -34.22 37.97
N ILE A 564 4.79 -33.35 37.43
CA ILE A 564 3.51 -33.79 36.86
C ILE A 564 3.81 -34.27 35.45
N ALA A 565 3.82 -35.58 35.28
CA ALA A 565 3.84 -36.28 34.01
C ALA A 565 2.60 -35.91 33.19
N TYR A 566 2.80 -35.76 31.87
CA TYR A 566 1.72 -35.75 30.90
C TYR A 566 0.98 -37.09 30.96
N ASP A 567 -0.29 -37.07 31.33
CA ASP A 567 -1.19 -38.22 31.21
C ASP A 567 -1.61 -38.35 29.74
N VAL A 568 -0.72 -38.95 28.95
CA VAL A 568 -1.07 -39.51 27.63
C VAL A 568 -1.79 -40.81 27.91
N LYS A 569 -3.11 -40.83 27.69
CA LYS A 569 -3.86 -42.08 27.64
C LYS A 569 -3.45 -42.84 26.38
N GLU A 570 -2.62 -43.87 26.56
CA GLU A 570 -2.53 -45.00 25.66
C GLU A 570 -3.79 -45.88 25.81
N GLY A 571 -4.35 -46.32 24.68
CA GLY A 571 -5.33 -47.40 24.59
C GLY A 571 -6.67 -47.01 23.99
N ASP A 572 -6.80 -47.14 22.67
CA ASP A 572 -7.70 -48.13 22.03
C ASP A 572 -7.35 -48.17 20.53
N PHE A 573 -6.37 -49.02 20.22
CA PHE A 573 -6.17 -49.57 18.88
C PHE A 573 -7.13 -50.75 18.76
N ASP A 574 -8.27 -50.53 18.12
CA ASP A 574 -9.01 -51.61 17.48
C ASP A 574 -8.57 -51.64 16.01
N ASP A 575 -7.62 -52.54 15.76
CA ASP A 575 -7.37 -53.13 14.44
C ASP A 575 -8.59 -53.97 14.08
N ASP A 576 -9.46 -53.47 13.20
CA ASP A 576 -10.30 -54.26 12.29
C ASP A 576 -11.04 -53.27 11.37
N ASP A 577 -10.52 -53.12 10.15
CA ASP A 577 -11.23 -52.87 8.88
C ASP A 577 -10.22 -52.44 7.81
N ALA A 578 -9.38 -53.41 7.43
CA ALA A 578 -8.61 -53.36 6.20
C ALA A 578 -9.50 -53.84 5.04
N GLU A 579 -10.06 -52.92 4.27
CA GLU A 579 -10.55 -53.19 2.91
C GLU A 579 -10.15 -52.03 1.99
N PHE A 580 -8.84 -51.92 1.76
CA PHE A 580 -8.29 -51.15 0.65
C PHE A 580 -8.28 -52.06 -0.57
N ASP A 581 -9.33 -52.01 -1.37
CA ASP A 581 -9.33 -52.63 -2.69
C ASP A 581 -8.65 -51.68 -3.70
N ASN A 582 -7.58 -52.21 -4.27
CA ASN A 582 -6.80 -51.65 -5.37
C ASN A 582 -7.71 -51.34 -6.56
N PHE A 583 -7.47 -50.24 -7.28
CA PHE A 583 -7.41 -50.33 -8.75
C PHE A 583 -6.66 -49.14 -9.36
N ALA A 584 -5.43 -49.41 -9.79
CA ALA A 584 -4.78 -48.66 -10.85
C ALA A 584 -4.62 -49.58 -12.06
N GLY A 585 -5.13 -49.13 -13.21
CA GLY A 585 -4.55 -49.46 -14.51
C GLY A 585 -5.32 -50.38 -15.46
N SER A 586 -5.33 -49.94 -16.72
CA SER A 586 -5.80 -50.60 -17.96
C SER A 586 -7.31 -50.46 -18.23
N GLY A 587 -7.77 -50.05 -19.40
CA GLY A 587 -7.13 -49.76 -20.67
C GLY A 587 -8.14 -50.05 -21.78
N VAL A 588 -8.29 -49.11 -22.71
CA VAL A 588 -8.77 -49.29 -24.09
C VAL A 588 -10.22 -49.77 -24.29
N GLY A 589 -11.01 -48.92 -24.96
CA GLY A 589 -11.86 -49.35 -26.07
C GLY A 589 -13.35 -49.02 -25.95
N GLY A 590 -13.86 -48.35 -26.98
CA GLY A 590 -15.24 -48.53 -27.41
C GLY A 590 -16.10 -47.29 -27.36
N ASP A 591 -16.20 -46.65 -28.51
CA ASP A 591 -17.33 -45.87 -29.01
C ASP A 591 -18.70 -46.39 -28.51
N ASP A 592 -19.63 -45.45 -28.29
CA ASP A 592 -21.10 -45.51 -28.47
C ASP A 592 -21.64 -44.21 -27.83
N GLU A 593 -21.82 -43.09 -28.54
CA GLU A 593 -22.99 -42.74 -29.37
C GLU A 593 -24.33 -42.69 -28.59
N PHE A 594 -25.08 -41.57 -28.77
CA PHE A 594 -26.50 -41.34 -28.41
C PHE A 594 -26.82 -41.11 -26.91
N ASP A 595 -27.75 -40.28 -26.45
CA ASP A 595 -28.56 -39.14 -26.94
C ASP A 595 -29.46 -38.77 -25.74
N HIS A 596 -29.82 -37.49 -25.58
CA HIS A 596 -30.95 -36.97 -24.78
C HIS A 596 -30.97 -37.22 -23.25
N TRP A 597 -31.11 -36.15 -22.46
CA TRP A 597 -32.32 -35.73 -21.72
C TRP A 597 -32.02 -34.47 -20.91
#